data_AF-A0A1W9LQ81-F1
#
_entry.id   AF-A0A1W9LQ81-F1
#
_cell.length_a   1.000
_cell.length_b   1.000
_cell.length_c   1.000
_cell.angle_alpha   90.00
_cell.angle_beta   90.00
_cell.angle_gamma   90.00
#
_symmetry.space_group_name_H-M   'P 1'
#
loop_
_entity.id
_entity.type
_entity.pdbx_description
1 polymer ?
#
loop_
_entity_poly.entity_id
_entity_poly.type
_entity_poly.pdbx_seq_one_letter_code
_entity_poly.pdbx_strand_id
1 'polypeptide(L)'
;MSSIMNQLFVKYKTEGVTAMPYTIEDFRRDYVLEYLDRLTPDEILKKIRADELVKRLSADDRLRGLSADDRLRGLSADDRLRGLSADDRLRGMSPDDIEAYLKKLKQKKKSKKF
;
A
#
# COMPACT_ATOMS: atom_id res chain seq x y z
N MET A 1 28.59 0.37 29.80
CA MET A 1 29.28 1.36 28.95
C MET A 1 30.44 1.93 29.76
N SER A 2 31.65 1.94 29.19
CA SER A 2 32.89 2.29 29.88
C SER A 2 32.86 3.71 30.46
N SER A 3 33.12 3.86 31.77
CA SER A 3 33.20 5.13 32.50
C SER A 3 34.17 6.13 31.82
N ILE A 4 35.24 5.60 31.21
CA ILE A 4 36.31 6.37 30.56
C ILE A 4 35.80 7.11 29.33
N MET A 5 34.94 6.48 28.53
CA MET A 5 34.39 7.09 27.31
C MET A 5 33.50 8.30 27.62
N ASN A 6 32.74 8.22 28.72
CA ASN A 6 31.89 9.33 29.17
C ASN A 6 32.72 10.50 29.68
N GLN A 7 33.79 10.25 30.44
CA GLN A 7 34.70 11.30 30.92
C GLN A 7 35.38 12.02 29.76
N LEU A 8 35.82 11.27 28.75
CA LEU A 8 36.44 11.83 27.55
C LEU A 8 35.46 12.72 26.77
N PHE A 9 34.22 12.25 26.57
CA PHE A 9 33.17 13.00 25.88
C PHE A 9 32.77 14.30 26.59
N VAL A 10 32.66 14.27 27.93
CA VAL A 10 32.41 15.47 28.74
C VAL A 10 33.53 16.48 28.56
N LYS A 11 34.79 16.02 28.57
CA LYS A 11 35.96 16.87 28.39
C LYS A 11 35.97 17.56 27.02
N TYR A 12 35.69 16.81 25.94
CA TYR A 12 35.59 17.37 24.59
C TYR A 12 34.50 18.44 24.46
N LYS A 13 33.34 18.23 25.09
CA LYS A 13 32.26 19.23 25.13
C LYS A 13 32.66 20.50 25.88
N THR A 14 33.40 20.38 26.98
CA THR A 14 33.91 21.54 27.73
C THR A 14 35.01 22.31 27.00
N GLU A 15 35.79 21.65 26.12
CA GLU A 15 36.86 22.28 25.35
C GLU A 15 36.36 22.95 24.06
N GLY A 16 35.05 23.01 23.82
CA GLY A 16 34.46 23.73 22.68
C GLY A 16 34.69 23.04 21.32
N VAL A 17 35.20 21.81 21.32
CA VAL A 17 35.36 20.99 20.12
C VAL A 17 33.97 20.50 19.71
N THR A 18 33.23 21.36 19.02
CA THR A 18 31.84 21.13 18.57
C THR A 18 31.77 20.33 17.27
N ALA A 19 32.83 20.34 16.47
CA ALA A 19 32.92 19.63 15.20
C ALA A 19 33.83 18.40 15.32
N MET A 20 33.32 17.33 15.92
CA MET A 20 33.89 16.00 15.72
C MET A 20 33.42 15.50 14.34
N PRO A 21 34.34 15.12 13.43
CA PRO A 21 33.96 14.60 12.11
C PRO A 21 33.21 13.26 12.17
N TYR A 22 33.25 12.58 13.32
CA TYR A 22 32.49 11.36 13.58
C TYR A 22 31.76 11.45 14.91
N THR A 23 30.43 11.41 14.85
CA THR A 23 29.56 11.58 16.00
C THR A 23 29.07 10.24 16.56
N ILE A 24 28.49 10.26 17.77
CA ILE A 24 27.82 9.09 18.34
C ILE A 24 26.63 8.68 17.46
N GLU A 25 25.95 9.62 16.82
CA GLU A 25 24.91 9.34 15.83
C GLU A 25 25.46 8.59 14.61
N ASP A 26 26.64 8.98 14.09
CA ASP A 26 27.28 8.28 12.97
C ASP A 26 27.67 6.84 13.35
N PHE A 27 28.28 6.66 14.53
CA PHE A 27 28.57 5.33 15.07
C PHE A 27 27.33 4.45 15.19
N ARG A 28 26.23 5.01 15.72
CA ARG A 28 24.97 4.28 15.84
C ARG A 28 24.42 3.89 14.48
N ARG A 29 24.54 4.78 13.48
CA ARG A 29 24.08 4.51 12.12
C ARG A 29 24.86 3.37 11.48
N ASP A 30 26.19 3.43 11.53
CA ASP A 30 27.06 2.42 10.94
C ASP A 30 26.86 1.06 11.60
N TYR A 31 26.77 1.04 12.94
CA TYR A 31 26.48 -0.18 13.70
C TYR A 31 25.12 -0.79 13.31
N VAL A 32 24.08 0.03 13.15
CA VAL A 32 22.75 -0.45 12.76
C VAL A 32 22.77 -0.97 11.31
N LEU A 33 23.48 -0.31 10.39
CA LEU A 33 23.60 -0.76 9.01
C LEU A 33 24.32 -2.12 8.91
N GLU A 34 25.45 -2.27 9.62
CA GLU A 34 26.17 -3.55 9.67
C GLU A 34 25.32 -4.66 10.33
N TYR A 35 24.53 -4.30 11.34
CA TYR A 35 23.60 -5.23 11.98
C TYR A 35 22.44 -5.63 11.07
N LEU A 36 21.94 -4.72 10.23
CA LEU A 36 20.88 -5.00 9.26
C LEU A 36 21.31 -6.00 8.19
N ASP A 37 22.56 -5.89 7.70
CA ASP A 37 23.11 -6.83 6.71
C ASP A 37 23.25 -8.27 7.24
N ARG A 38 23.32 -8.43 8.56
CA ARG A 38 23.37 -9.75 9.21
C ARG A 38 21.98 -10.36 9.45
N LEU A 39 20.91 -9.59 9.27
CA LEU A 39 19.54 -10.08 9.46
C LEU A 39 18.99 -10.68 8.18
N THR A 40 18.12 -11.67 8.33
CA THR A 40 17.36 -12.20 7.20
C THR A 40 16.27 -11.21 6.77
N PRO A 41 15.86 -11.23 5.48
CA PRO A 41 14.75 -10.40 5.00
C PRO A 41 13.48 -10.55 5.85
N ASP A 42 13.17 -11.76 6.32
CA ASP A 42 12.00 -12.03 7.16
C ASP A 42 12.09 -11.38 8.55
N GLU A 43 13.28 -11.36 9.16
CA GLU A 43 13.48 -10.69 10.45
C GLU A 43 13.38 -9.16 10.34
N ILE A 44 13.88 -8.61 9.23
CA ILE A 44 13.72 -7.19 8.91
C ILE A 44 12.24 -6.88 8.70
N LEU A 45 11.54 -7.71 7.91
CA LEU A 45 10.12 -7.53 7.64
C LEU A 45 9.26 -7.70 8.89
N LYS A 46 9.65 -8.55 9.85
CA LYS A 46 8.96 -8.70 11.14
C LYS A 46 9.14 -7.48 12.05
N LYS A 47 10.29 -6.80 11.96
CA LYS A 47 10.54 -5.54 12.68
C LYS A 47 9.78 -4.38 12.06
N ILE A 48 9.53 -4.44 10.76
CA ILE A 48 8.71 -3.45 10.07
C ILE A 48 7.24 -3.84 10.19
N ARG A 49 6.40 -2.91 10.62
CA ARG A 49 4.95 -3.14 10.62
C ARG A 49 4.45 -3.24 9.18
N ALA A 50 4.09 -4.45 8.74
CA ALA A 50 3.57 -4.68 7.39
C ALA A 50 2.33 -3.81 7.10
N ASP A 51 1.49 -3.54 8.11
CA ASP A 51 0.35 -2.63 7.99
C ASP A 51 0.77 -1.17 7.75
N GLU A 52 1.88 -0.72 8.32
CA GLU A 52 2.44 0.61 8.04
C GLU A 52 3.04 0.70 6.64
N LEU A 53 3.70 -0.37 6.16
CA LEU A 53 4.19 -0.43 4.78
C LEU A 53 3.04 -0.35 3.79
N VAL A 54 1.99 -1.14 3.99
CA VAL A 54 0.81 -1.09 3.13
C VAL A 54 0.22 0.31 3.13
N LYS A 55 0.07 0.96 4.30
CA LYS A 55 -0.42 2.35 4.39
C LYS A 55 0.42 3.34 3.59
N ARG A 56 1.74 3.14 3.49
CA ARG A 56 2.66 3.99 2.70
C ARG A 56 2.62 3.71 1.20
N LEU A 57 2.14 2.54 0.77
CA LEU A 57 1.97 2.24 -0.65
C LEU A 57 0.75 2.97 -1.21
N SER A 58 0.89 3.51 -2.42
CA SER A 58 -0.22 4.06 -3.20
C SER A 58 -1.22 2.96 -3.58
N ALA A 59 -2.45 3.34 -3.94
CA ALA A 59 -3.44 2.37 -4.41
C ALA A 59 -2.92 1.60 -5.65
N ASP A 60 -2.26 2.30 -6.58
CA ASP A 60 -1.71 1.68 -7.79
C ASP A 60 -0.59 0.69 -7.47
N ASP A 61 0.30 1.03 -6.53
CA ASP A 61 1.38 0.13 -6.11
C ASP A 61 0.84 -1.12 -5.41
N ARG A 62 -0.24 -0.98 -4.64
CA ARG A 62 -0.91 -2.13 -3.99
C ARG A 62 -1.59 -3.05 -5.00
N LEU A 63 -2.09 -2.50 -6.10
CA LEU A 63 -2.77 -3.26 -7.14
C LEU A 63 -1.79 -3.77 -8.21
N ARG A 64 -0.56 -3.27 -8.24
CA ARG A 64 0.48 -3.67 -9.20
C ARG A 64 0.78 -5.17 -9.04
N GLY A 65 0.73 -5.89 -10.16
CA GLY A 65 0.94 -7.35 -10.19
C GLY A 65 -0.30 -8.19 -9.88
N LEU A 66 -1.39 -7.61 -9.37
CA LEU A 66 -2.67 -8.33 -9.23
C LEU A 66 -3.37 -8.47 -10.59
N SER A 67 -3.94 -9.65 -10.85
CA SER A 67 -4.81 -9.88 -12.01
C SER A 67 -6.11 -9.06 -11.90
N ALA A 68 -6.80 -8.84 -13.01
CA ALA A 68 -8.08 -8.14 -12.99
C ALA A 68 -9.09 -8.81 -12.05
N ASP A 69 -9.14 -10.15 -12.03
CA ASP A 69 -10.03 -10.92 -11.16
C ASP A 69 -9.68 -10.76 -9.69
N ASP A 70 -8.39 -10.72 -9.35
CA ASP A 70 -7.94 -10.51 -7.97
C ASP A 70 -8.24 -9.11 -7.47
N ARG A 71 -8.12 -8.10 -8.35
CA ARG A 71 -8.47 -6.71 -8.03
C ARG A 71 -9.96 -6.52 -7.78
N LEU A 72 -10.80 -7.27 -8.49
CA LEU A 72 -12.26 -7.19 -8.37
C LEU A 72 -12.82 -8.19 -7.35
N ARG A 73 -11.98 -9.03 -6.74
CA ARG A 73 -12.39 -10.04 -5.76
C ARG A 73 -13.01 -9.36 -4.54
N GLY A 74 -14.20 -9.80 -4.15
CA GLY A 74 -14.95 -9.23 -3.02
C GLY A 74 -15.77 -7.97 -3.33
N LEU A 75 -15.64 -7.39 -4.53
CA LEU A 75 -16.54 -6.32 -4.97
C LEU A 75 -17.89 -6.89 -5.43
N SER A 76 -18.98 -6.21 -5.09
CA SER A 76 -20.31 -6.51 -5.63
C SER A 76 -20.39 -6.21 -7.13
N ALA A 77 -21.36 -6.80 -7.84
CA ALA A 77 -21.55 -6.51 -9.27
C ALA A 77 -21.76 -5.01 -9.53
N ASP A 78 -22.51 -4.33 -8.66
CA ASP A 78 -22.75 -2.88 -8.78
C ASP A 78 -21.48 -2.06 -8.58
N ASP A 79 -20.61 -2.46 -7.64
CA ASP A 79 -19.35 -1.76 -7.38
C ASP A 79 -18.33 -1.99 -8.51
N ARG A 80 -18.33 -3.18 -9.13
CA ARG A 80 -17.49 -3.48 -10.30
C ARG A 80 -17.88 -2.66 -11.52
N LEU A 81 -19.17 -2.40 -11.70
CA LEU A 81 -19.70 -1.63 -12.82
C LEU A 81 -19.74 -0.12 -12.53
N ARG A 82 -19.43 0.30 -11.30
CA ARG A 82 -19.47 1.71 -10.89
C ARG A 82 -18.42 2.50 -11.68
N GLY A 83 -18.83 3.59 -12.30
CA GLY A 83 -17.96 4.43 -13.14
C GLY A 83 -17.85 3.98 -14.61
N LEU A 84 -18.34 2.79 -14.97
CA LEU A 84 -18.46 2.39 -16.37
C LEU A 84 -19.64 3.12 -17.05
N SER A 85 -19.44 3.53 -18.30
CA SER A 85 -20.50 4.07 -19.16
C SER A 85 -21.56 3.01 -19.46
N ALA A 86 -22.75 3.43 -19.90
CA ALA A 86 -23.80 2.49 -20.30
C ALA A 86 -23.33 1.56 -21.43
N ASP A 87 -22.58 2.11 -22.40
CA ASP A 87 -22.05 1.36 -23.54
C ASP A 87 -21.00 0.33 -23.09
N ASP A 88 -20.12 0.69 -22.16
CA ASP A 88 -19.10 -0.22 -21.64
C ASP A 88 -19.70 -1.36 -20.80
N ARG A 89 -20.82 -1.11 -20.11
CA ARG A 89 -21.56 -2.14 -19.38
C ARG A 89 -22.26 -3.14 -20.29
N LEU A 90 -22.69 -2.69 -21.47
CA LEU A 90 -23.37 -3.53 -22.46
C LEU A 90 -22.39 -4.17 -23.45
N ARG A 91 -21.12 -3.74 -23.44
CA ARG A 91 -20.06 -4.26 -24.31
C ARG A 91 -19.90 -5.77 -24.07
N GLY A 92 -20.09 -6.54 -25.13
CA GLY A 92 -20.01 -8.01 -25.08
C GLY A 92 -21.35 -8.72 -24.87
N MET A 93 -22.45 -7.99 -24.65
CA MET A 93 -23.79 -8.58 -24.74
C MET A 93 -24.25 -8.67 -26.19
N SER A 94 -25.03 -9.69 -26.53
CA SER A 94 -25.63 -9.78 -27.86
C SER A 94 -26.77 -8.77 -28.02
N PRO A 95 -26.98 -8.20 -29.22
CA PRO A 95 -28.13 -7.33 -29.48
C PRO A 95 -29.47 -8.00 -29.12
N ASP A 96 -29.61 -9.30 -29.41
CA ASP A 96 -30.83 -10.08 -29.14
C ASP A 96 -31.13 -10.15 -27.63
N ASP A 97 -30.10 -10.34 -26.79
CA ASP A 97 -30.26 -10.37 -25.33
C ASP A 97 -30.72 -9.01 -24.78
N ILE A 98 -30.17 -7.92 -25.33
CA ILE A 98 -30.53 -6.55 -24.95
C ILE A 98 -31.98 -6.28 -25.33
N GLU A 99 -32.40 -6.63 -26.55
CA GLU A 99 -33.78 -6.47 -27.00
C GLU A 99 -34.78 -7.28 -26.16
N ALA A 100 -34.44 -8.53 -25.84
CA ALA A 100 -35.25 -9.38 -24.98
C ALA A 100 -35.42 -8.77 -23.58
N TYR A 101 -34.35 -8.21 -23.00
CA TYR A 101 -34.40 -7.50 -21.73
C TYR A 101 -35.29 -6.25 -21.78
N LEU A 102 -35.17 -5.44 -22.84
CA LEU A 102 -36.01 -4.26 -23.06
C LEU A 102 -37.49 -4.62 -23.20
N LYS A 103 -37.82 -5.72 -23.90
CA LYS A 103 -39.19 -6.22 -24.04
C LYS A 103 -39.80 -6.59 -22.68
N LYS A 104 -39.05 -7.31 -21.83
CA LYS A 104 -39.46 -7.66 -20.46
C LYS A 104 -39.71 -6.41 -19.60
N LEU A 105 -38.84 -5.40 -19.68
CA LEU A 105 -39.03 -4.13 -18.96
C LEU A 105 -40.29 -3.38 -19.40
N LYS A 106 -40.59 -3.33 -20.71
CA LYS A 106 -41.81 -2.70 -21.24
C LYS A 106 -43.07 -3.42 -20.74
N GLN A 107 -43.07 -4.75 -20.69
CA GLN A 107 -44.19 -5.53 -20.15
C GLN A 107 -44.40 -5.26 -18.65
N LYS A 108 -43.32 -5.24 -17.85
CA LYS A 108 -43.37 -4.93 -16.42
C LYS A 108 -43.86 -3.51 -16.12
N LYS A 109 -43.55 -2.54 -16.99
CA LYS A 109 -44.08 -1.17 -16.88
C LYS A 109 -45.57 -1.09 -17.22
N LYS A 110 -46.04 -1.89 -18.19
CA LYS A 110 -47.48 -1.96 -18.54
C LYS A 110 -48.30 -2.60 -17.41
N SER A 111 -47.79 -3.65 -16.77
CA SER A 111 -48.47 -4.32 -15.66
C SER A 111 -48.50 -3.52 -14.35
N LYS A 112 -47.64 -2.51 -14.20
CA LYS A 112 -47.60 -1.62 -13.02
C LYS A 112 -48.46 -0.35 -13.17
N LYS A 113 -49.02 -0.12 -14.36
CA LYS A 113 -49.88 1.03 -14.71
C LYS A 113 -51.38 0.71 -14.62
N PHE A 114 -51.72 -0.50 -14.17
CA PHE A 114 -53.05 -0.94 -13.80
C PHE A 114 -53.07 -1.29 -12.32
#